data_AF-A0A3S9A735-F1
#
_entry.id   AF-A0A3S9A735-F1
#
_cell.length_a   1.000
_cell.length_b   1.000
_cell.length_c   1.000
_cell.angle_alpha   90.00
_cell.angle_beta   90.00
_cell.angle_gamma   90.00
#
_symmetry.space_group_name_H-M   'P 1'
#
loop_
_entity.id
_entity.type
_entity.pdbx_description
1 polymer ?
#
loop_
_entity_poly.entity_id
_entity_poly.type
_entity_poly.pdbx_seq_one_letter_code
_entity_poly.pdbx_strand_id
1 'polypeptide(L)'
;MPNVASVSPPRMNPAGDTALISLLPKTGPQDTKTSELVKLIRSQAETIQAQQHVELMVTGATAINIDMSDTLNQALIRVVDRRSGLYSSFKTVI
;
A
#
# COMPACT_ATOMS: atom_id res chain seq x y z
N MET A 1 -3.64 5.62 16.06
CA MET A 1 -3.58 5.79 14.59
C MET A 1 -4.49 6.93 14.19
N PRO A 2 -4.02 7.92 13.41
CA PRO A 2 -4.88 8.98 12.87
C PRO A 2 -5.87 8.42 11.83
N ASN A 3 -6.94 9.16 11.55
CA ASN A 3 -7.89 8.91 10.46
C ASN A 3 -8.74 7.61 10.48
N VAL A 4 -8.85 6.93 11.62
CA VAL A 4 -9.73 5.76 11.80
C VAL A 4 -11.06 6.18 12.43
N ALA A 5 -12.19 5.86 11.78
CA ALA A 5 -13.54 6.11 12.30
C ALA A 5 -14.01 4.95 13.18
N SER A 6 -13.82 3.70 12.74
CA SER A 6 -14.17 2.51 13.51
C SER A 6 -13.35 1.30 13.08
N VAL A 7 -13.30 0.30 13.96
CA VAL A 7 -12.64 -1.00 13.75
C VAL A 7 -13.59 -2.09 14.23
N SER A 8 -13.76 -3.15 13.44
CA SER A 8 -14.56 -4.31 13.85
C SER A 8 -13.81 -5.18 14.86
N PRO A 9 -14.52 -5.95 15.70
CA PRO A 9 -13.91 -7.09 16.37
C PRO A 9 -13.27 -8.05 15.35
N PRO A 10 -12.18 -8.77 15.72
CA PRO A 10 -11.58 -9.77 14.86
C PRO A 10 -12.55 -10.93 14.64
N ARG A 11 -12.65 -11.39 13.39
CA ARG A 11 -13.37 -12.62 13.05
C ARG A 11 -12.37 -13.68 12.62
N MET A 12 -12.25 -14.73 13.41
CA MET A 12 -11.39 -15.87 13.08
C MET A 12 -11.98 -16.70 11.93
N ASN A 13 -11.12 -17.27 11.11
CA ASN A 13 -11.50 -18.36 10.22
C ASN A 13 -11.73 -19.68 11.00
N PRO A 14 -12.32 -20.72 10.39
CA PRO A 14 -12.57 -21.99 11.07
C PRO A 14 -11.31 -22.70 11.60
N ALA A 15 -10.17 -22.52 10.93
CA ALA A 15 -8.90 -23.09 11.36
C ALA A 15 -8.30 -22.37 12.59
N GLY A 16 -8.76 -21.16 12.90
CA GLY A 16 -8.29 -20.37 14.04
C GLY A 16 -6.90 -19.74 13.85
N ASP A 17 -6.36 -19.74 12.64
CA ASP A 17 -5.03 -19.20 12.31
C ASP A 17 -5.07 -17.82 11.65
N THR A 18 -6.24 -17.37 11.18
CA THR A 18 -6.41 -16.12 10.44
C THR A 18 -7.54 -15.31 11.04
N ALA A 19 -7.31 -14.01 11.28
CA ALA A 19 -8.31 -13.07 11.75
C ALA A 19 -8.59 -11.99 10.69
N LEU A 20 -9.86 -11.79 10.34
CA LEU A 20 -10.28 -10.64 9.53
C LEU A 20 -10.72 -9.49 10.45
N ILE A 21 -10.11 -8.33 10.26
CA ILE A 21 -10.47 -7.08 10.94
C ILE A 21 -10.84 -6.05 9.86
N SER A 22 -12.03 -5.47 9.96
CA SER A 22 -12.49 -4.42 9.05
C SER A 22 -12.27 -3.05 9.69
N LEU A 23 -11.73 -2.11 8.93
CA LEU A 23 -11.47 -0.74 9.37
C LEU A 23 -12.22 0.25 8.47
N LEU A 24 -12.86 1.24 9.08
CA LEU A 24 -13.50 2.34 8.39
C LEU A 24 -12.66 3.62 8.55
N PRO A 25 -12.11 4.22 7.48
CA PRO A 25 -11.46 5.52 7.56
C PRO A 25 -12.47 6.65 7.81
N LYS A 26 -12.01 7.78 8.36
CA LYS A 26 -12.85 9.00 8.48
C LYS A 26 -13.04 9.73 7.15
N THR A 27 -12.21 9.44 6.15
CA THR A 27 -12.18 10.09 4.84
C THR A 27 -12.54 9.12 3.72
N GLY A 28 -12.92 9.67 2.56
CA GLY A 28 -13.27 8.87 1.38
C GLY A 28 -12.09 8.11 0.77
N PRO A 29 -12.35 7.10 -0.09
CA PRO A 29 -11.32 6.24 -0.66
C PRO A 29 -10.33 6.95 -1.61
N GLN A 30 -10.68 8.14 -2.11
CA GLN A 30 -9.84 8.97 -2.99
C GLN A 30 -9.04 10.05 -2.21
N ASP A 31 -9.25 10.16 -0.89
CA ASP A 31 -8.54 11.13 -0.06
C ASP A 31 -7.11 10.62 0.24
N THR A 32 -6.12 11.52 0.16
CA THR A 32 -4.72 11.20 0.47
C THR A 32 -4.56 10.65 1.88
N LYS A 33 -5.35 11.14 2.85
CA LYS A 33 -5.35 10.65 4.23
C LYS A 33 -5.75 9.18 4.35
N THR A 34 -6.56 8.67 3.41
CA THR A 34 -6.93 7.25 3.36
C THR A 34 -5.77 6.42 2.81
N SER A 35 -5.06 6.92 1.78
CA SER A 35 -3.86 6.27 1.26
C SER A 35 -2.73 6.21 2.30
N GLU A 36 -2.50 7.30 3.02
CA GLU A 36 -1.55 7.38 4.12
C GLU A 36 -1.88 6.38 5.23
N LEU A 37 -3.15 6.23 5.57
CA LEU A 37 -3.60 5.24 6.56
C LEU A 37 -3.27 3.81 6.11
N VAL A 38 -3.54 3.45 4.85
CA VAL A 38 -3.19 2.12 4.32
C VAL A 38 -1.67 1.89 4.37
N LYS A 39 -0.87 2.88 3.96
CA LYS A 39 0.60 2.82 4.00
C LYS A 39 1.13 2.70 5.43
N LEU A 40 0.53 3.42 6.38
CA LEU A 40 0.86 3.35 7.81
C LEU A 40 0.55 1.98 8.41
N ILE A 41 -0.59 1.37 8.07
CA ILE A 41 -0.90 0.01 8.55
C ILE A 41 0.12 -0.98 8.02
N ARG A 42 0.44 -0.92 6.71
CA ARG A 42 1.42 -1.80 6.08
C ARG A 42 2.83 -1.63 6.64
N SER A 43 3.23 -0.41 7.03
CA SER A 43 4.55 -0.19 7.63
C SER A 43 4.75 -0.88 8.98
N GLN A 44 3.66 -1.32 9.64
CA GLN A 44 3.74 -2.09 10.88
C GLN A 44 3.97 -3.59 10.65
N ALA A 45 3.81 -4.08 9.41
CA ALA A 45 3.81 -5.52 9.13
C ALA A 45 5.10 -6.22 9.56
N GLU A 46 6.26 -5.64 9.24
CA GLU A 46 7.56 -6.21 9.62
C GLU A 46 7.75 -6.25 11.15
N THR A 47 7.31 -5.20 11.85
CA THR A 47 7.42 -5.12 13.31
C THR A 47 6.50 -6.15 13.98
N ILE A 48 5.27 -6.29 13.50
CA ILE A 48 4.30 -7.26 14.01
C ILE A 48 4.79 -8.68 13.74
N GLN A 49 5.32 -8.95 12.55
CA GLN A 49 5.91 -10.25 12.23
C GLN A 49 7.07 -10.58 13.17
N ALA A 50 8.00 -9.64 13.39
CA ALA A 50 9.18 -9.88 14.23
C ALA A 50 8.83 -10.07 15.72
N GLN A 51 7.83 -9.35 16.23
CA GLN A 51 7.50 -9.37 17.66
C GLN A 51 6.44 -10.40 18.03
N GLN A 52 5.48 -10.64 17.13
CA GLN A 52 4.27 -11.43 17.41
C GLN A 52 4.18 -12.69 16.55
N HIS A 53 5.06 -12.85 15.55
CA HIS A 53 5.02 -13.96 14.59
C HIS A 53 3.68 -14.02 13.83
N VAL A 54 3.07 -12.86 13.61
CA VAL A 54 1.79 -12.71 12.90
C VAL A 54 2.02 -11.98 11.58
N GLU A 55 1.55 -12.57 10.49
CA GLU A 55 1.57 -11.92 9.18
C GLU A 55 0.41 -10.92 9.08
N LEU A 56 0.74 -9.65 8.83
CA LEU A 56 -0.25 -8.59 8.62
C LEU A 56 -0.44 -8.32 7.13
N MET A 57 -1.68 -8.49 6.66
CA MET A 57 -2.07 -8.20 5.28
C MET A 57 -3.15 -7.11 5.24
N VAL A 58 -3.09 -6.25 4.22
CA VAL A 58 -4.11 -5.21 3.99
C VAL A 58 -4.72 -5.40 2.60
N THR A 59 -6.03 -5.59 2.56
CA THR A 59 -6.80 -5.86 1.33
C THR A 59 -8.08 -5.00 1.26
N GLY A 60 -8.87 -5.20 0.21
CA GLY A 60 -10.08 -4.45 -0.11
C GLY A 60 -9.89 -3.50 -1.30
N ALA A 61 -11.00 -3.03 -1.86
CA ALA A 61 -11.00 -2.23 -3.08
C ALA A 61 -10.11 -0.98 -2.99
N THR A 62 -10.10 -0.29 -1.84
CA THR A 62 -9.25 0.89 -1.61
C THR A 62 -7.76 0.53 -1.66
N ALA A 63 -7.34 -0.54 -1.00
CA ALA A 63 -5.94 -0.97 -0.99
C ALA A 63 -5.49 -1.37 -2.40
N ILE A 64 -6.32 -2.13 -3.13
CA ILE A 64 -6.05 -2.56 -4.51
C ILE A 64 -5.91 -1.35 -5.45
N ASN A 65 -6.79 -0.35 -5.34
CA ASN A 65 -6.74 0.85 -6.16
C ASN A 65 -5.47 1.69 -5.90
N ILE A 66 -5.02 1.75 -4.65
CA ILE A 66 -3.75 2.38 -4.28
C ILE A 66 -2.59 1.64 -4.93
N ASP A 67 -2.56 0.30 -4.86
CA ASP A 67 -1.48 -0.52 -5.42
C ASP A 67 -1.38 -0.38 -6.94
N MET A 68 -2.52 -0.34 -7.63
CA MET A 68 -2.58 -0.09 -9.07
C MET A 68 -2.05 1.30 -9.42
N SER A 69 -2.44 2.32 -8.66
CA SER A 69 -2.00 3.70 -8.85
C SER A 69 -0.49 3.85 -8.63
N ASP A 70 0.05 3.26 -7.56
CA ASP A 70 1.48 3.25 -7.24
C ASP A 70 2.29 2.48 -8.31
N THR A 71 1.76 1.38 -8.84
CA THR A 71 2.38 0.61 -9.92
C THR A 71 2.44 1.41 -11.22
N LEU A 72 1.35 2.07 -11.60
CA LEU A 72 1.31 2.92 -12.79
C LEU A 72 2.28 4.11 -12.67
N ASN A 73 2.31 4.77 -11.50
CA ASN A 73 3.25 5.87 -11.25
C ASN A 73 4.71 5.41 -11.40
N GLN A 74 5.07 4.24 -10.85
CA GLN A 74 6.41 3.67 -11.03
C GLN A 74 6.72 3.35 -12.50
N ALA A 75 5.75 2.83 -13.25
CA ALA A 75 5.93 2.56 -14.68
C ALA A 75 6.18 3.86 -15.49
N LEU A 76 5.47 4.94 -15.17
CA LEU A 76 5.68 6.25 -15.80
C LEU A 76 7.09 6.77 -15.52
N ILE A 77 7.57 6.70 -14.28
CA ILE A 77 8.94 7.09 -13.91
C ILE A 77 9.97 6.28 -14.71
N ARG A 78 9.82 4.96 -14.80
CA ARG A 78 10.72 4.10 -15.59
C ARG A 78 10.75 4.47 -17.07
N VAL A 79 9.61 4.86 -17.65
CA VAL A 79 9.55 5.29 -19.06
C VAL A 79 10.27 6.61 -19.28
N VAL A 80 10.15 7.57 -18.36
CA VAL A 80 10.88 8.85 -18.41
C VAL A 80 12.38 8.64 -18.25
N ASP A 81 12.78 7.82 -17.27
CA ASP A 81 14.18 7.48 -17.01
C ASP A 81 14.84 6.84 -18.24
N ARG A 82 14.21 5.81 -18.82
CA ARG A 82 14.70 5.15 -20.04
C ARG A 82 14.87 6.13 -21.21
N ARG A 83 13.95 7.09 -21.40
CA ARG A 83 14.08 8.11 -22.46
C ARG A 83 15.25 9.05 -22.19
N SER A 84 15.48 9.47 -20.95
CA SER A 84 16.59 10.36 -20.60
C SER A 84 17.96 9.72 -20.87
N GLY A 85 18.11 8.42 -20.62
CA GLY A 85 19.32 7.66 -20.97
C GLY A 85 19.57 7.58 -22.49
N LEU A 86 18.52 7.43 -23.30
CA LEU A 86 18.66 7.47 -24.77
C LEU A 86 19.14 8.85 -25.26
N TYR A 87 18.61 9.95 -24.73
CA TYR A 87 19.07 11.30 -25.14
C TYR A 87 20.53 11.58 -24.76
N SER A 88 21.04 10.97 -23.68
CA SER A 88 22.46 11.10 -23.30
C SER A 88 23.39 10.38 -24.28
N SER A 89 23.02 9.17 -24.75
CA SER A 89 23.83 8.44 -25.74
C SER A 89 23.89 9.12 -27.12
N PHE A 90 22.86 9.89 -27.52
CA PHE A 90 22.89 10.64 -28.78
C PHE A 90 23.80 11.89 -28.72
N LYS A 91 24.08 12.44 -27.52
CA LYS A 91 24.97 13.61 -27.36
C LYS A 91 26.46 13.25 -27.35
N THR A 92 26.82 11.98 -27.17
CA THR A 92 28.22 11.51 -27.12
C THR A 92 28.74 11.04 -28.49
N VAL A 93 27.89 10.96 -29.51
CA VAL A 93 28.26 10.46 -30.85
C VAL A 93 28.37 11.59 -31.89
N ILE A 94 28.52 12.85 -31.47
CA ILE A 94 28.81 13.99 -32.36
C ILE A 94 29.96 14.82 -31.81
#